data_AF-X5M7B2-F1
#
_entry.id   AF-X5M7B2-F1
#
_cell.length_a   1.000
_cell.length_b   1.000
_cell.length_c   1.000
_cell.angle_alpha   90.00
_cell.angle_beta   90.00
_cell.angle_gamma   90.00
#
_symmetry.space_group_name_H-M   'P 1'
#
loop_
_entity.id
_entity.type
_entity.pdbx_description
1 polymer ?
#
loop_
_entity_poly.entity_id
_entity_poly.type
_entity_poly.pdbx_seq_one_letter_code
_entity_poly.pdbx_strand_id
1 'polypeptide(L)'
;MRERNGKMQTPVSPYFFASFVALGVLGWIALSIVAAPADEPMFHFGESGAVTALSTVFMAMSSALALAVFYLRMDDWKVGAWFWLLLAAAFAFLAIDEQLMLHERGGNVLETSALGPSETFRNWNDLIVISYGIAALAIAALAVREILKSRTFALLFATAFAFYAIHTGLDSLLPSELAWKDVPEESAKLLCALFLFLALCARFLDLADRMQRPDPR
;
A
#
# COMPACT_ATOMS: atom_id res chain seq x y z
N MET A 1 45.29 9.39 -19.81
CA MET A 1 44.45 8.65 -18.85
C MET A 1 42.99 8.88 -19.23
N ARG A 2 42.26 7.84 -19.65
CA ARG A 2 40.81 7.92 -19.91
C ARG A 2 40.09 7.55 -18.62
N GLU A 3 39.43 8.52 -17.98
CA GLU A 3 38.48 8.25 -16.90
C GLU A 3 37.39 7.32 -17.44
N ARG A 4 37.38 6.08 -16.95
CA ARG A 4 36.24 5.18 -17.14
C ARG A 4 35.11 5.75 -16.32
N ASN A 5 34.21 6.49 -16.98
CA ASN A 5 32.84 6.77 -16.55
C ASN A 5 32.07 5.45 -16.46
N GLY A 6 32.45 4.60 -15.50
CA GLY A 6 31.72 3.40 -15.15
C GLY A 6 30.51 3.84 -14.35
N LYS A 7 29.41 4.22 -15.02
CA LYS A 7 28.10 4.16 -14.38
C LYS A 7 28.00 2.76 -13.81
N MET A 8 27.98 2.66 -12.48
CA MET A 8 27.73 1.41 -11.79
C MET A 8 26.41 0.89 -12.35
N GLN A 9 26.48 -0.09 -13.25
CA GLN A 9 25.28 -0.72 -13.77
C GLN A 9 24.70 -1.44 -12.57
N THR A 10 23.59 -0.93 -12.04
CA THR A 10 22.80 -1.72 -11.11
C THR A 10 22.44 -3.00 -11.87
N PRO A 11 22.81 -4.18 -11.36
CA PRO A 11 22.72 -5.42 -12.14
C PRO A 11 21.28 -5.81 -12.48
N VAL A 12 20.28 -5.12 -11.90
CA VAL A 12 18.87 -5.43 -12.03
C VAL A 12 18.05 -4.15 -12.19
N SER A 13 17.19 -4.11 -13.22
CA SER A 13 16.22 -3.04 -13.42
C SER A 13 15.18 -3.03 -12.28
N PRO A 14 14.78 -1.86 -11.73
CA PRO A 14 13.76 -1.80 -10.69
C PRO A 14 12.43 -2.41 -11.15
N TYR A 15 12.12 -2.34 -12.45
CA TYR A 15 10.94 -2.98 -13.02
C TYR A 15 11.04 -4.51 -13.00
N PHE A 16 12.22 -5.08 -13.27
CA PHE A 16 12.43 -6.52 -13.18
C PHE A 16 12.22 -7.02 -11.75
N PHE A 17 12.80 -6.32 -10.77
CA PHE A 17 12.61 -6.64 -9.36
C PHE A 17 11.13 -6.55 -8.95
N ALA A 18 10.46 -5.43 -9.30
CA ALA A 18 9.04 -5.25 -9.02
C ALA A 18 8.18 -6.36 -9.64
N SER A 19 8.43 -6.72 -10.90
CA SER A 19 7.74 -7.81 -11.58
C SER A 19 8.00 -9.17 -10.91
N PHE A 20 9.24 -9.45 -10.52
CA PHE A 20 9.58 -10.70 -9.83
C PHE A 20 8.84 -10.84 -8.49
N VAL A 21 8.82 -9.77 -7.66
CA VAL A 21 8.09 -9.77 -6.39
C VAL A 21 6.58 -9.88 -6.63
N ALA A 22 6.04 -9.17 -7.62
CA ALA A 22 4.62 -9.26 -7.99
C ALA A 22 4.22 -10.68 -8.42
N LEU A 23 5.05 -11.36 -9.22
CA LEU A 23 4.83 -12.76 -9.58
C LEU A 23 4.87 -13.68 -8.35
N GLY A 24 5.77 -13.40 -7.39
CA GLY A 24 5.80 -14.12 -6.12
C GLY A 24 4.50 -13.96 -5.32
N VAL A 25 3.95 -12.75 -5.25
CA VAL A 25 2.66 -12.46 -4.58
C VAL A 25 1.48 -13.08 -5.33
N LEU A 26 1.48 -13.07 -6.66
CA LEU A 26 0.46 -13.79 -7.45
C LEU A 26 0.54 -15.30 -7.21
N GLY A 27 1.75 -15.85 -7.10
CA GLY A 27 1.97 -17.24 -6.70
C GLY A 27 1.44 -17.53 -5.29
N TRP A 28 1.62 -16.60 -4.35
CA TRP A 28 1.04 -16.69 -3.01
C TRP A 28 -0.49 -16.69 -3.03
N ILE A 29 -1.12 -15.81 -3.80
CA ILE A 29 -2.58 -15.78 -3.98
C ILE A 29 -3.08 -17.11 -4.55
N ALA A 30 -2.43 -17.61 -5.61
CA ALA A 30 -2.80 -18.90 -6.22
C ALA A 30 -2.63 -20.06 -5.23
N LEU A 31 -1.55 -20.07 -4.44
CA LEU A 31 -1.34 -21.06 -3.39
C LEU A 31 -2.44 -20.98 -2.32
N SER A 32 -2.81 -19.79 -1.87
CA SER A 32 -3.90 -19.58 -0.91
C SER A 32 -5.24 -20.10 -1.42
N ILE A 33 -5.52 -19.98 -2.72
CA ILE A 33 -6.73 -20.56 -3.32
C ILE A 33 -6.68 -22.10 -3.30
N VAL A 34 -5.56 -22.68 -3.72
CA VAL A 34 -5.41 -24.15 -3.85
C VAL A 34 -5.30 -24.83 -2.48
N ALA A 35 -4.73 -24.16 -1.49
CA ALA A 35 -4.53 -24.67 -0.14
C ALA A 35 -5.75 -24.45 0.77
N ALA A 36 -6.75 -23.69 0.33
CA ALA A 36 -7.97 -23.47 1.10
C ALA A 36 -8.72 -24.81 1.33
N PRO A 37 -9.29 -25.04 2.52
CA PRO A 37 -10.19 -26.17 2.77
C PRO A 37 -11.37 -26.17 1.80
N ALA A 38 -11.82 -27.35 1.37
CA ALA A 38 -12.89 -27.48 0.38
C ALA A 38 -14.25 -26.94 0.88
N ASP A 39 -14.46 -26.95 2.18
CA ASP A 39 -15.62 -26.42 2.90
C ASP A 39 -15.51 -24.91 3.19
N GLU A 40 -14.30 -24.35 3.17
CA GLU A 40 -14.02 -22.94 3.44
C GLU A 40 -13.08 -22.34 2.38
N PRO A 41 -13.53 -22.15 1.13
CA PRO A 41 -12.67 -21.68 0.04
C PRO A 41 -12.10 -20.27 0.28
N MET A 42 -12.70 -19.49 1.19
CA MET A 42 -12.26 -18.15 1.59
C MET A 42 -11.34 -18.13 2.81
N PHE A 43 -10.94 -19.28 3.36
CA PHE A 43 -10.21 -19.38 4.62
C PHE A 43 -8.99 -18.45 4.72
N HIS A 44 -8.23 -18.29 3.63
CA HIS A 44 -7.05 -17.45 3.59
C HIS A 44 -7.31 -15.97 3.22
N PHE A 45 -8.55 -15.66 2.80
CA PHE A 45 -9.03 -14.36 2.36
C PHE A 45 -10.01 -13.73 3.37
N GLY A 46 -10.07 -14.24 4.61
CA GLY A 46 -10.77 -13.55 5.69
C GLY A 46 -9.89 -12.48 6.34
N GLU A 47 -10.48 -11.66 7.22
CA GLU A 47 -9.81 -10.57 7.96
C GLU A 47 -8.63 -11.03 8.84
N SER A 48 -8.59 -12.32 9.22
CA SER A 48 -7.48 -12.93 9.96
C SER A 48 -6.66 -13.91 9.10
N GLY A 49 -6.93 -13.92 7.79
CA GLY A 49 -6.35 -14.82 6.83
C GLY A 49 -4.89 -14.49 6.50
N ALA A 50 -4.25 -15.45 5.82
CA ALA A 50 -2.85 -15.33 5.44
C ALA A 50 -2.59 -14.20 4.43
N VAL A 51 -3.60 -13.83 3.63
CA VAL A 51 -3.54 -12.71 2.68
C VAL A 51 -3.50 -11.37 3.43
N THR A 52 -4.38 -11.18 4.41
CA THR A 52 -4.43 -10.01 5.30
C THR A 52 -3.19 -9.86 6.16
N ALA A 53 -2.63 -10.97 6.66
CA ALA A 53 -1.36 -10.94 7.38
C ALA A 53 -0.22 -10.41 6.49
N LEU A 54 -0.16 -10.85 5.22
CA LEU A 54 0.88 -10.40 4.30
C LEU A 54 0.68 -8.93 3.86
N SER A 55 -0.55 -8.49 3.64
CA SER A 55 -0.85 -7.07 3.34
C SER A 55 -0.40 -6.17 4.50
N THR A 56 -0.69 -6.57 5.75
CA THR A 56 -0.25 -5.90 6.98
C THR A 56 1.27 -5.78 7.05
N VAL A 57 2.00 -6.85 6.73
CA VAL A 57 3.47 -6.83 6.68
C VAL A 57 3.98 -5.83 5.64
N PHE A 58 3.40 -5.81 4.43
CA PHE A 58 3.79 -4.83 3.41
C PHE A 58 3.51 -3.39 3.83
N MET A 59 2.39 -3.13 4.52
CA MET A 59 2.09 -1.80 5.07
C MET A 59 3.08 -1.41 6.18
N ALA A 60 3.42 -2.32 7.10
CA ALA A 60 4.42 -2.05 8.14
C ALA A 60 5.82 -1.77 7.54
N MET A 61 6.24 -2.55 6.54
CA MET A 61 7.49 -2.31 5.80
C MET A 61 7.46 -0.99 5.05
N SER A 62 6.31 -0.63 4.47
CA SER A 62 6.09 0.67 3.81
C SER A 62 6.26 1.82 4.80
N SER A 63 5.70 1.71 6.01
CA SER A 63 5.90 2.70 7.07
C SER A 63 7.39 2.88 7.40
N ALA A 64 8.12 1.79 7.61
CA ALA A 64 9.54 1.82 7.93
C ALA A 64 10.38 2.47 6.80
N LEU A 65 10.10 2.13 5.55
CA LEU A 65 10.79 2.72 4.39
C LEU A 65 10.48 4.20 4.20
N ALA A 66 9.22 4.60 4.36
CA ALA A 66 8.84 6.01 4.31
C ALA A 66 9.54 6.82 5.41
N LEU A 67 9.64 6.25 6.63
CA LEU A 67 10.37 6.87 7.74
C LEU A 67 11.87 6.96 7.45
N ALA A 68 12.46 5.93 6.86
CA ALA A 68 13.87 5.95 6.44
C ALA A 68 14.10 7.05 5.38
N VAL A 69 13.21 7.18 4.38
CA VAL A 69 13.27 8.26 3.38
C VAL A 69 13.14 9.64 4.03
N PHE A 70 12.26 9.80 5.03
CA PHE A 70 12.15 11.03 5.82
C PHE A 70 13.47 11.34 6.54
N TYR A 71 14.04 10.36 7.25
CA TYR A 71 15.28 10.50 8.01
C TYR A 71 16.45 10.93 7.12
N LEU A 72 16.61 10.30 5.95
CA LEU A 72 17.64 10.66 4.96
C LEU A 72 17.46 12.05 4.36
N ARG A 73 16.32 12.70 4.61
CA ARG A 73 15.99 14.03 4.10
C ARG A 73 15.70 15.04 5.20
N MET A 74 16.01 14.69 6.46
CA MET A 74 15.69 15.56 7.59
C MET A 74 16.36 16.93 7.50
N ASP A 75 17.49 17.04 6.79
CA ASP A 75 18.19 18.31 6.63
C ASP A 75 17.45 19.31 5.72
N ASP A 76 16.43 18.83 4.98
CA ASP A 76 15.61 19.64 4.07
C ASP A 76 14.13 19.59 4.47
N TRP A 77 13.77 20.32 5.55
CA TRP A 77 12.41 20.45 6.14
C TRP A 77 11.34 21.10 5.23
N LYS A 78 11.49 20.98 3.91
CA LYS A 78 10.47 21.39 2.93
C LYS A 78 9.26 20.45 2.98
N VAL A 79 8.20 20.84 2.26
CA VAL A 79 6.98 20.03 2.05
C VAL A 79 7.25 18.57 1.71
N GLY A 80 8.33 18.29 0.97
CA GLY A 80 8.74 16.92 0.63
C GLY A 80 9.10 16.06 1.84
N ALA A 81 9.75 16.60 2.89
CA ALA A 81 10.08 15.83 4.09
C ALA A 81 8.81 15.48 4.89
N TRP A 82 7.93 16.45 5.09
CA TRP A 82 6.64 16.22 5.76
C TRP A 82 5.78 15.17 5.07
N PHE A 83 5.78 15.14 3.74
CA PHE A 83 5.10 14.09 2.98
C PHE A 83 5.56 12.68 3.39
N TRP A 84 6.87 12.44 3.51
CA TRP A 84 7.39 11.12 3.88
C TRP A 84 7.06 10.75 5.33
N LEU A 85 7.07 11.71 6.25
CA LEU A 85 6.67 11.48 7.64
C LEU A 85 5.17 11.16 7.75
N LEU A 86 4.32 11.93 7.06
CA LEU A 86 2.88 11.68 7.01
C LEU A 86 2.57 10.32 6.39
N LEU A 87 3.28 9.96 5.31
CA LEU A 87 3.13 8.67 4.66
C LEU A 87 3.57 7.52 5.57
N ALA A 88 4.66 7.69 6.33
CA ALA A 88 5.08 6.71 7.33
C ALA A 88 4.03 6.51 8.42
N ALA A 89 3.48 7.60 8.97
CA ALA A 89 2.42 7.56 9.98
C ALA A 89 1.14 6.93 9.42
N ALA A 90 0.75 7.27 8.20
CA ALA A 90 -0.43 6.70 7.53
C ALA A 90 -0.28 5.18 7.35
N PHE A 91 0.87 4.70 6.88
CA PHE A 91 1.09 3.25 6.75
C PHE A 91 1.17 2.51 8.08
N ALA A 92 1.73 3.14 9.12
CA ALA A 92 1.71 2.57 10.47
C ALA A 92 0.26 2.45 10.97
N PHE A 93 -0.53 3.50 10.78
CA PHE A 93 -1.95 3.49 11.12
C PHE A 93 -2.71 2.41 10.36
N LEU A 94 -2.55 2.31 9.04
CA LEU A 94 -3.23 1.29 8.23
C LEU A 94 -2.81 -0.14 8.62
N ALA A 95 -1.53 -0.38 8.92
CA ALA A 95 -1.08 -1.69 9.38
C ALA A 95 -1.69 -2.07 10.75
N ILE A 96 -1.82 -1.09 11.66
CA ILE A 96 -2.47 -1.29 12.96
C ILE A 96 -3.98 -1.50 12.78
N ASP A 97 -4.60 -0.70 11.92
CA ASP A 97 -6.02 -0.79 11.61
C ASP A 97 -6.37 -2.17 11.03
N GLU A 98 -5.62 -2.64 10.04
CA GLU A 98 -5.80 -3.97 9.45
C GLU A 98 -5.70 -5.08 10.51
N GLN A 99 -4.70 -5.01 11.40
CA GLN A 99 -4.46 -6.05 12.40
C GLN A 99 -5.47 -6.02 13.57
N LEU A 100 -6.02 -4.84 13.90
CA LEU A 100 -6.93 -4.64 15.02
C LEU A 100 -8.38 -4.44 14.60
N MET A 101 -8.64 -4.35 13.29
CA MET A 101 -9.93 -4.09 12.67
C MET A 101 -10.58 -2.83 13.25
N LEU A 102 -9.82 -1.72 13.32
CA LEU A 102 -10.31 -0.50 14.00
C LEU A 102 -11.47 0.12 13.22
N HIS A 103 -11.41 0.14 11.89
CA HIS A 103 -12.48 0.67 11.04
C HIS A 103 -13.77 -0.15 11.19
N GLU A 104 -13.69 -1.48 11.33
CA GLU A 104 -14.85 -2.32 11.60
C GLU A 104 -15.44 -2.07 12.98
N ARG A 105 -14.59 -2.01 14.02
CA ARG A 105 -15.05 -1.68 15.38
C ARG A 105 -15.69 -0.30 15.42
N GLY A 106 -15.10 0.66 14.71
CA GLY A 106 -15.62 2.01 14.57
C GLY A 106 -16.99 2.03 13.89
N GLY A 107 -17.14 1.32 12.77
CA GLY A 107 -18.41 1.26 12.06
C GLY A 107 -19.50 0.52 12.84
N ASN A 108 -19.18 -0.57 13.52
CA ASN A 108 -20.10 -1.27 14.44
C ASN A 108 -20.58 -0.36 15.58
N VAL A 109 -19.68 0.47 16.14
CA VAL A 109 -20.06 1.46 17.17
C VAL A 109 -21.01 2.50 16.60
N LEU A 110 -20.78 2.99 15.37
CA LEU A 110 -21.67 3.96 14.72
C LEU A 110 -23.04 3.36 14.40
N GLU A 111 -23.06 2.12 13.90
CA GLU A 111 -24.28 1.38 13.57
C GLU A 111 -25.17 1.15 14.80
N THR A 112 -24.56 0.86 15.95
CA THR A 112 -25.27 0.63 17.21
C THR A 112 -25.53 1.91 18.01
N SER A 113 -25.02 3.05 17.56
CA SER A 113 -25.25 4.36 18.17
C SER A 113 -26.62 4.95 17.83
N ALA A 114 -26.91 6.16 18.32
CA ALA A 114 -28.12 6.90 17.95
C ALA A 114 -28.21 7.25 16.45
N LEU A 115 -27.09 7.14 15.70
CA LEU A 115 -27.09 7.30 14.24
C LEU A 115 -27.74 6.12 13.52
N GLY A 116 -27.70 4.92 14.11
CA GLY A 116 -28.26 3.70 13.52
C GLY A 116 -27.52 3.21 12.26
N PRO A 117 -28.05 2.16 11.61
CA PRO A 117 -27.59 1.73 10.29
C PRO A 117 -27.84 2.84 9.26
N SER A 118 -26.94 2.95 8.29
CA SER A 118 -27.08 3.96 7.24
C SER A 118 -28.09 3.55 6.17
N GLU A 119 -28.92 4.49 5.74
CA GLU A 119 -29.79 4.32 4.57
C GLU A 119 -29.10 4.70 3.26
N THR A 120 -27.96 5.40 3.32
CA THR A 120 -27.29 5.99 2.13
C THR A 120 -26.09 5.17 1.65
N PHE A 121 -25.41 4.47 2.56
CA PHE A 121 -24.24 3.65 2.25
C PHE A 121 -24.40 2.27 2.88
N ARG A 122 -23.76 1.27 2.27
CA ARG A 122 -23.93 -0.14 2.60
C ARG A 122 -23.65 -0.43 4.07
N ASN A 123 -22.54 0.08 4.59
CA ASN A 123 -22.20 0.02 6.01
C ASN A 123 -21.26 1.18 6.40
N TRP A 124 -21.07 1.41 7.69
CA TRP A 124 -20.19 2.46 8.20
C TRP A 124 -18.69 2.15 8.01
N ASN A 125 -18.32 0.86 7.92
CA ASN A 125 -16.93 0.42 7.72
C ASN A 125 -16.39 0.95 6.38
N ASP A 126 -17.15 0.77 5.30
CA ASP A 126 -16.85 1.22 3.95
C ASP A 126 -16.61 2.74 3.92
N LEU A 127 -17.46 3.51 4.61
CA LEU A 127 -17.35 4.97 4.67
C LEU A 127 -16.06 5.40 5.38
N ILE A 128 -15.68 4.71 6.46
CA ILE A 128 -14.44 4.96 7.18
C ILE A 128 -13.25 4.71 6.25
N VAL A 129 -13.21 3.57 5.56
CA VAL A 129 -12.12 3.24 4.61
C VAL A 129 -12.08 4.24 3.44
N ILE A 130 -13.22 4.58 2.84
CA ILE A 130 -13.31 5.60 1.78
C ILE A 130 -12.74 6.94 2.26
N SER A 131 -13.03 7.33 3.51
CA SER A 131 -12.50 8.57 4.09
C SER A 131 -10.96 8.55 4.20
N TYR A 132 -10.36 7.39 4.49
CA TYR A 132 -8.90 7.22 4.47
C TYR A 132 -8.35 7.43 3.06
N GLY A 133 -9.00 6.87 2.05
CA GLY A 133 -8.64 7.08 0.64
C GLY A 133 -8.72 8.55 0.21
N ILE A 134 -9.77 9.27 0.61
CA ILE A 134 -9.93 10.71 0.32
C ILE A 134 -8.80 11.51 0.97
N ALA A 135 -8.50 11.24 2.24
CA ALA A 135 -7.38 11.89 2.94
C ALA A 135 -6.04 11.60 2.25
N ALA A 136 -5.80 10.35 1.84
CA ALA A 136 -4.60 9.95 1.12
C ALA A 136 -4.48 10.66 -0.24
N LEU A 137 -5.57 10.79 -1.00
CA LEU A 137 -5.60 11.53 -2.26
C LEU A 137 -5.31 13.02 -2.07
N ALA A 138 -5.86 13.63 -1.02
CA ALA A 138 -5.59 15.04 -0.70
C ALA A 138 -4.10 15.25 -0.40
N ILE A 139 -3.49 14.39 0.44
CA ILE A 139 -2.06 14.42 0.74
C ILE A 139 -1.24 14.21 -0.55
N ALA A 140 -1.61 13.24 -1.39
CA ALA A 140 -0.93 12.97 -2.65
C ALA A 140 -1.00 14.16 -3.62
N ALA A 141 -2.15 14.83 -3.71
CA ALA A 141 -2.33 16.03 -4.54
C ALA A 141 -1.42 17.19 -4.07
N LEU A 142 -1.34 17.43 -2.76
CA LEU A 142 -0.44 18.44 -2.18
C LEU A 142 1.04 18.08 -2.41
N ALA A 143 1.37 16.79 -2.40
CA ALA A 143 2.72 16.27 -2.61
C ALA A 143 3.01 15.86 -4.07
N VAL A 144 2.18 16.23 -5.05
CA VAL A 144 2.31 15.73 -6.43
C VAL A 144 3.68 16.02 -7.04
N ARG A 145 4.26 17.18 -6.73
CA ARG A 145 5.61 17.55 -7.17
C ARG A 145 6.68 16.64 -6.58
N GLU A 146 6.51 16.17 -5.36
CA GLU A 146 7.42 15.23 -4.72
C GLU A 146 7.26 13.82 -5.31
N ILE A 147 6.03 13.37 -5.52
CA ILE A 147 5.70 12.08 -6.15
C ILE A 147 6.32 11.98 -7.55
N LEU A 148 6.20 13.04 -8.35
CA LEU A 148 6.68 13.08 -9.73
C LEU A 148 8.22 13.21 -9.87
N LYS A 149 8.97 13.40 -8.77
CA LYS A 149 10.45 13.42 -8.82
C LYS A 149 11.05 12.07 -9.19
N SER A 150 10.33 10.98 -8.97
CA SER A 150 10.72 9.64 -9.40
C SER A 150 9.61 9.03 -10.23
N ARG A 151 9.85 8.87 -11.54
CA ARG A 151 8.90 8.24 -12.46
C ARG A 151 8.52 6.83 -12.01
N THR A 152 9.49 6.06 -11.50
CA THR A 152 9.25 4.70 -11.00
C THR A 152 8.36 4.70 -9.78
N PHE A 153 8.62 5.60 -8.81
CA PHE A 153 7.74 5.78 -7.64
C PHE A 153 6.32 6.13 -8.09
N ALA A 154 6.18 7.16 -8.94
CA ALA A 154 4.88 7.63 -9.40
C ALA A 154 4.06 6.54 -10.11
N LEU A 155 4.70 5.74 -10.97
CA LEU A 155 4.01 4.65 -11.68
C LEU A 155 3.55 3.55 -10.71
N LEU A 156 4.44 3.06 -9.83
CA LEU A 156 4.08 2.01 -8.86
C LEU A 156 3.01 2.51 -7.87
N PHE A 157 3.12 3.75 -7.42
CA PHE A 157 2.15 4.39 -6.55
C PHE A 157 0.78 4.54 -7.23
N ALA A 158 0.75 4.94 -8.50
CA ALA A 158 -0.49 4.99 -9.28
C ALA A 158 -1.10 3.60 -9.49
N THR A 159 -0.28 2.57 -9.74
CA THR A 159 -0.74 1.18 -9.81
C THR A 159 -1.36 0.73 -8.49
N ALA A 160 -0.75 1.07 -7.35
CA ALA A 160 -1.36 0.79 -6.06
C ALA A 160 -2.72 1.47 -5.90
N PHE A 161 -2.85 2.74 -6.27
CA PHE A 161 -4.14 3.45 -6.23
C PHE A 161 -5.21 2.83 -7.12
N ALA A 162 -4.83 2.25 -8.26
CA ALA A 162 -5.76 1.51 -9.09
C ALA A 162 -6.28 0.25 -8.37
N PHE A 163 -5.39 -0.50 -7.70
CA PHE A 163 -5.79 -1.65 -6.89
C PHE A 163 -6.60 -1.25 -5.66
N TYR A 164 -6.28 -0.11 -5.02
CA TYR A 164 -7.08 0.50 -3.96
C TYR A 164 -8.53 0.69 -4.42
N ALA A 165 -8.71 1.37 -5.55
CA ALA A 165 -10.04 1.61 -6.11
C ALA A 165 -10.78 0.30 -6.46
N ILE A 166 -10.05 -0.73 -6.93
CA ILE A 166 -10.65 -2.04 -7.23
C ILE A 166 -11.15 -2.72 -5.94
N HIS A 167 -10.33 -2.86 -4.89
CA HIS A 167 -10.78 -3.55 -3.68
C HIS A 167 -11.89 -2.78 -2.96
N THR A 168 -11.76 -1.45 -2.80
CA THR A 168 -12.82 -0.63 -2.19
C THR A 168 -14.09 -0.67 -3.04
N GLY A 169 -13.96 -0.68 -4.37
CA GLY A 169 -15.11 -0.80 -5.26
C GLY A 169 -15.80 -2.15 -5.15
N LEU A 170 -15.06 -3.25 -5.08
CA LEU A 170 -15.61 -4.60 -4.89
C LEU A 170 -16.34 -4.68 -3.55
N ASP A 171 -15.71 -4.21 -2.48
CA ASP A 171 -16.30 -4.25 -1.15
C ASP A 171 -17.57 -3.39 -1.07
N SER A 172 -17.49 -2.11 -1.45
CA SER A 172 -18.61 -1.18 -1.29
C SER A 172 -19.77 -1.40 -2.27
N LEU A 173 -19.52 -1.96 -3.46
CA LEU A 173 -20.56 -2.10 -4.50
C LEU A 173 -21.17 -3.50 -4.56
N LEU A 174 -20.47 -4.54 -4.08
CA LEU A 174 -20.98 -5.90 -4.14
C LEU A 174 -21.62 -6.31 -2.80
N PRO A 175 -22.75 -7.05 -2.85
CA PRO A 175 -23.38 -7.61 -1.66
C PRO A 175 -22.44 -8.55 -0.90
N SER A 176 -22.49 -8.51 0.43
CA SER A 176 -21.63 -9.33 1.30
C SER A 176 -21.93 -10.83 1.22
N GLU A 177 -23.11 -11.22 0.72
CA GLU A 177 -23.48 -12.63 0.57
C GLU A 177 -22.75 -13.32 -0.59
N LEU A 178 -22.11 -12.55 -1.48
CA LEU A 178 -21.37 -13.08 -2.61
C LEU A 178 -19.96 -13.51 -2.18
N ALA A 179 -19.84 -14.64 -1.48
CA ALA A 179 -18.56 -15.14 -0.94
C ALA A 179 -17.40 -15.21 -1.96
N TRP A 180 -17.67 -15.35 -3.25
CA TRP A 180 -16.62 -15.34 -4.28
C TRP A 180 -15.94 -13.98 -4.44
N LYS A 181 -16.57 -12.87 -4.00
CA LYS A 181 -16.04 -11.50 -4.11
C LYS A 181 -14.80 -11.30 -3.24
N ASP A 182 -14.69 -12.05 -2.15
CA ASP A 182 -13.63 -11.85 -1.16
C ASP A 182 -12.25 -12.17 -1.76
N VAL A 183 -12.15 -13.18 -2.64
CA VAL A 183 -10.90 -13.48 -3.35
C VAL A 183 -10.37 -12.29 -4.17
N PRO A 184 -11.09 -11.75 -5.17
CA PRO A 184 -10.60 -10.62 -5.95
C PRO A 184 -10.45 -9.34 -5.12
N GLU A 185 -11.29 -9.11 -4.12
CA GLU A 185 -11.22 -7.97 -3.22
C GLU A 185 -9.92 -7.98 -2.41
N GLU A 186 -9.68 -9.04 -1.64
CA GLU A 186 -8.49 -9.22 -0.82
C GLU A 186 -7.22 -9.34 -1.65
N SER A 187 -7.30 -9.96 -2.83
CA SER A 187 -6.18 -9.99 -3.77
C SER A 187 -5.80 -8.59 -4.25
N ALA A 188 -6.80 -7.76 -4.56
CA ALA A 188 -6.56 -6.36 -4.94
C ALA A 188 -6.01 -5.55 -3.75
N LYS A 189 -6.50 -5.76 -2.52
CA LYS A 189 -5.95 -5.14 -1.30
C LYS A 189 -4.47 -5.52 -1.08
N LEU A 190 -4.13 -6.81 -1.21
CA LEU A 190 -2.75 -7.29 -1.10
C LEU A 190 -1.84 -6.70 -2.19
N LEU A 191 -2.32 -6.65 -3.44
CA LEU A 191 -1.57 -6.04 -4.54
C LEU A 191 -1.40 -4.53 -4.33
N CYS A 192 -2.40 -3.82 -3.81
CA CYS A 192 -2.29 -2.42 -3.41
C CYS A 192 -1.13 -2.23 -2.41
N ALA A 193 -1.14 -2.97 -1.30
CA ALA A 193 -0.10 -2.91 -0.28
C ALA A 193 1.29 -3.23 -0.85
N LEU A 194 1.40 -4.24 -1.70
CA LEU A 194 2.63 -4.60 -2.40
C LEU A 194 3.15 -3.44 -3.26
N PHE A 195 2.30 -2.83 -4.10
CA PHE A 195 2.76 -1.78 -5.01
C PHE A 195 3.16 -0.50 -4.27
N LEU A 196 2.53 -0.20 -3.13
CA LEU A 196 2.98 0.87 -2.22
C LEU A 196 4.36 0.58 -1.63
N PHE A 197 4.57 -0.66 -1.17
CA PHE A 197 5.86 -1.12 -0.67
C PHE A 197 6.95 -1.03 -1.76
N LEU A 198 6.67 -1.50 -2.98
CA LEU A 198 7.61 -1.43 -4.10
C LEU A 198 7.90 0.02 -4.52
N ALA A 199 6.91 0.90 -4.50
CA ALA A 199 7.11 2.32 -4.77
C ALA A 199 8.12 2.91 -3.78
N LEU A 200 7.92 2.64 -2.48
CA LEU A 200 8.81 3.12 -1.41
C LEU A 200 10.21 2.51 -1.49
N CYS A 201 10.33 1.22 -1.80
CA CYS A 201 11.63 0.60 -2.08
C CYS A 201 12.36 1.33 -3.21
N ALA A 202 11.68 1.58 -4.32
CA ALA A 202 12.28 2.28 -5.46
C ALA A 202 12.76 3.68 -5.08
N ARG A 203 12.00 4.40 -4.25
CA ARG A 203 12.40 5.73 -3.77
C ARG A 203 13.58 5.67 -2.80
N PHE A 204 13.54 4.76 -1.85
CA PHE A 204 14.62 4.57 -0.88
C PHE A 204 15.94 4.24 -1.60
N LEU A 205 15.92 3.29 -2.54
CA LEU A 205 17.11 2.90 -3.32
C LEU A 205 17.65 4.05 -4.19
N ASP A 206 16.77 4.82 -4.84
CA ASP A 206 17.18 6.02 -5.61
C ASP A 206 17.90 7.06 -4.72
N LEU A 207 17.43 7.26 -3.49
CA LEU A 207 18.09 8.17 -2.56
C LEU A 207 19.40 7.59 -2.01
N ALA A 208 19.44 6.32 -1.66
CA ALA A 208 20.64 5.65 -1.19
C ALA A 208 21.77 5.69 -2.22
N ASP A 209 21.45 5.42 -3.50
CA ASP A 209 22.42 5.50 -4.60
C ASP A 209 22.95 6.94 -4.81
N ARG A 210 22.08 7.95 -4.69
CA ARG A 210 22.51 9.36 -4.79
C ARG A 210 23.49 9.76 -3.69
N MET A 211 23.31 9.26 -2.47
CA MET A 211 24.21 9.57 -1.35
C MET A 211 25.58 8.89 -1.49
N GLN A 212 25.66 7.76 -2.19
CA GLN A 212 26.93 7.06 -2.42
C GLN A 212 27.78 7.69 -3.53
N ARG A 213 27.18 8.50 -4.40
CA ARG A 213 27.91 9.20 -5.47
C ARG A 213 28.64 10.40 -4.88
N PRO A 214 29.98 10.48 -4.96
CA PRO A 214 30.73 11.63 -4.47
C PRO A 214 30.23 12.90 -5.17
N ASP A 215 29.98 13.94 -4.38
CA ASP A 215 29.56 15.26 -4.87
C ASP A 215 30.63 15.77 -5.86
N PRO A 216 30.32 15.95 -7.16
CA PRO A 216 31.27 16.48 -8.12
C PRO A 216 31.40 17.99 -7.90
N ARG A 217 32.05 18.37 -6.78
CA ARG A 217 32.51 19.73 -6.55
C ARG A 217 33.90 19.93 -7.09
#